data_AF-A0A916W1D9-F1
#
_entry.id   AF-A0A916W1D9-F1
#
_cell.length_a   1.000
_cell.length_b   1.000
_cell.length_c   1.000
_cell.angle_alpha   90.00
_cell.angle_beta   90.00
_cell.angle_gamma   90.00
#
_symmetry.space_group_name_H-M   'P 1'
#
loop_
_entity.id
_entity.type
_entity.pdbx_description
1 polymer ?
#
loop_
_entity_poly.entity_id
_entity_poly.type
_entity_poly.pdbx_seq_one_letter_code
_entity_poly.pdbx_strand_id
1 'polypeptide(L)'
;MTIKTTTHLNFRNQARDALDFYHSVFGGEPVLVSYKDAGAVQNPDEADQIMWGQVASDAGFSIMAYDVPSRLSYAPGEIPVFVSVRGDSADEISGYWDNCPKARP
;
A
#
# COMPACT_ATOMS: atom_id res chain seq x y z
N MET A 1 -19.09 -4.72 12.97
CA MET A 1 -18.74 -3.42 12.38
C MET A 1 -17.30 -3.14 12.77
N THR A 2 -16.35 -3.50 11.92
CA THR A 2 -14.93 -3.30 12.21
C THR A 2 -14.31 -2.58 11.03
N ILE A 3 -14.06 -1.28 11.20
CA ILE A 3 -13.31 -0.49 10.22
C ILE A 3 -11.83 -0.84 10.38
N LYS A 4 -11.17 -1.23 9.29
CA LYS A 4 -9.74 -1.54 9.28
C LYS A 4 -9.02 -0.47 8.48
N THR A 5 -8.19 0.31 9.16
CA THR A 5 -7.26 1.24 8.52
C THR A 5 -5.98 0.47 8.13
N THR A 6 -5.48 0.74 6.94
CA THR A 6 -4.26 0.13 6.40
C THR A 6 -3.37 1.25 5.91
N THR A 7 -2.22 1.41 6.53
CA THR A 7 -1.25 2.43 6.13
C THR A 7 -0.57 1.98 4.84
N HIS A 8 -0.45 2.87 3.87
CA HIS A 8 0.22 2.63 2.60
C HIS A 8 1.47 3.49 2.51
N LEU A 9 2.61 2.82 2.37
CA LEU A 9 3.94 3.42 2.32
C LEU A 9 4.49 3.35 0.90
N ASN A 10 5.03 4.47 0.42
CA ASN A 10 5.65 4.55 -0.90
C ASN A 10 7.17 4.53 -0.75
N PHE A 11 7.82 3.58 -1.41
CA PHE A 11 9.25 3.38 -1.41
C PHE A 11 9.84 3.53 -2.81
N ARG A 12 11.18 3.50 -2.88
CA ARG A 12 11.91 3.38 -4.14
C ARG A 12 12.87 2.20 -4.03
N ASN A 13 12.42 1.05 -4.52
CA ASN A 13 13.12 -0.23 -4.48
C ASN A 13 13.42 -0.74 -3.06
N GLN A 14 12.49 -0.50 -2.13
CA GLN A 14 12.59 -0.93 -0.72
C GLN A 14 11.28 -1.51 -0.18
N ALA A 15 10.21 -1.57 -0.98
CA ALA A 15 8.92 -2.06 -0.51
C ALA A 15 8.96 -3.54 -0.09
N ARG A 16 9.71 -4.38 -0.81
CA ARG A 16 9.89 -5.80 -0.45
C ARG A 16 10.54 -5.94 0.93
N ASP A 17 11.71 -5.35 1.12
CA ASP A 17 12.44 -5.40 2.39
C ASP A 17 11.61 -4.86 3.56
N ALA A 18 10.84 -3.79 3.32
CA ALA A 18 9.94 -3.23 4.32
C ALA A 18 8.83 -4.23 4.71
N LEU A 19 8.18 -4.87 3.73
CA LEU A 19 7.12 -5.84 3.98
C LEU A 19 7.66 -7.09 4.67
N ASP A 20 8.84 -7.58 4.29
CA ASP A 20 9.51 -8.69 4.96
C ASP A 20 9.83 -8.34 6.42
N PHE A 21 10.30 -7.11 6.68
CA PHE A 21 10.51 -6.62 8.04
C PHE A 21 9.21 -6.60 8.85
N TYR A 22 8.13 -6.01 8.31
CA TYR A 22 6.85 -5.97 9.02
C TYR A 22 6.26 -7.37 9.24
N HIS A 23 6.40 -8.27 8.28
CA HIS A 23 6.03 -9.67 8.46
C HIS A 23 6.85 -10.34 9.57
N SER A 24 8.16 -10.10 9.65
CA SER A 24 9.01 -10.68 10.69
C SER A 24 8.65 -10.22 12.11
N VAL A 25 8.12 -9.00 12.25
CA VAL A 25 7.77 -8.40 13.55
C VAL A 25 6.33 -8.72 13.95
N PHE A 26 5.39 -8.55 13.02
CA PHE A 26 3.95 -8.64 13.30
C PHE A 26 3.31 -9.96 12.84
N GLY A 27 4.08 -10.82 12.17
CA GLY A 27 3.56 -12.01 11.50
C GLY A 27 2.63 -11.65 10.35
N GLY A 28 1.60 -12.47 10.14
CA GLY A 28 0.64 -12.29 9.06
C GLY A 28 1.11 -12.84 7.72
N GLU A 29 0.26 -12.76 6.70
CA GLU A 29 0.56 -13.27 5.37
C GLU A 29 1.02 -12.11 4.47
N PRO A 30 2.30 -12.11 4.00
CA PRO A 30 2.75 -11.14 3.03
C PRO A 30 2.23 -11.52 1.64
N VAL A 31 1.54 -10.59 0.99
CA VAL A 31 1.17 -10.69 -0.42
C VAL A 31 2.00 -9.69 -1.19
N LEU A 32 2.79 -10.16 -2.14
CA LEU A 32 3.71 -9.36 -2.94
C LEU A 32 3.38 -9.57 -4.42
N VAL A 33 3.06 -8.47 -5.12
CA VAL A 33 2.82 -8.45 -6.56
C VAL A 33 3.87 -7.53 -7.18
N SER A 34 4.77 -8.11 -7.96
CA SER A 34 5.78 -7.35 -8.70
C SER A 34 5.20 -6.78 -10.00
N TYR A 35 5.92 -5.83 -10.61
CA TYR A 35 5.59 -5.34 -11.95
C TYR A 35 5.58 -6.45 -13.01
N LYS A 36 6.46 -7.45 -12.85
CA LYS A 36 6.48 -8.66 -13.67
C LYS A 36 5.22 -9.49 -13.52
N ASP A 37 4.78 -9.73 -12.28
CA ASP A 37 3.58 -10.53 -12.00
C ASP A 37 2.31 -9.85 -12.53
N ALA A 38 2.27 -8.52 -12.49
CA ALA A 38 1.17 -7.73 -13.04
C ALA A 38 1.21 -7.58 -14.57
N GLY A 39 2.27 -8.05 -15.25
CA GLY A 39 2.45 -7.84 -16.69
C GLY A 39 2.61 -6.35 -17.07
N ALA A 40 3.01 -5.51 -16.11
CA ALA A 40 3.07 -4.06 -16.24
C ALA A 40 4.52 -3.53 -16.35
N VAL A 41 5.46 -4.40 -16.73
CA VAL A 41 6.88 -4.05 -16.89
C VAL A 41 7.04 -3.05 -18.05
N GLN A 42 7.48 -1.84 -17.72
CA GLN A 42 7.82 -0.81 -18.70
C GLN A 42 9.34 -0.62 -18.81
N ASN A 43 10.06 -0.86 -17.70
CA ASN A 43 11.51 -0.89 -17.64
C ASN A 43 11.96 -2.25 -17.08
N PRO A 44 12.84 -3.00 -17.77
CA PRO A 44 13.37 -4.28 -17.28
C PRO A 44 14.00 -4.19 -15.88
N ASP A 45 14.64 -3.07 -15.54
CA ASP A 45 15.29 -2.86 -14.25
C ASP A 45 14.27 -2.70 -13.09
N GLU A 46 13.00 -2.47 -13.42
CA GLU A 46 11.89 -2.32 -12.47
C GLU A 46 11.00 -3.57 -12.39
N ALA A 47 11.32 -4.63 -13.15
CA ALA A 47 10.46 -5.81 -13.25
C ALA A 47 10.21 -6.48 -11.90
N ASP A 48 11.22 -6.52 -11.03
CA ASP A 48 11.16 -7.13 -9.71
C ASP A 48 10.66 -6.18 -8.61
N GLN A 49 10.43 -4.89 -8.92
CA GLN A 49 9.89 -3.92 -7.96
C GLN A 49 8.45 -4.26 -7.61
N ILE A 50 8.04 -3.91 -6.38
CA ILE A 50 6.71 -4.23 -5.88
C ILE A 50 5.71 -3.19 -6.40
N MET A 51 4.82 -3.62 -7.29
CA MET A 51 3.70 -2.81 -7.76
C MET A 51 2.57 -2.76 -6.73
N TRP A 52 2.41 -3.82 -5.94
CA TRP A 52 1.46 -3.85 -4.84
C TRP A 52 1.90 -4.88 -3.82
N GLY A 53 2.08 -4.46 -2.57
CA GLY A 53 2.40 -5.37 -1.49
C GLY A 53 1.61 -5.06 -0.22
N GLN A 54 1.26 -6.10 0.53
CA GLN A 54 0.49 -6.00 1.76
C GLN A 54 0.97 -7.03 2.78
N VAL A 55 1.03 -6.61 4.05
CA VAL A 55 1.12 -7.52 5.21
C VAL A 55 -0.08 -7.23 6.10
N ALA A 56 -0.86 -8.27 6.39
CA ALA A 56 -1.98 -8.18 7.32
C ALA A 56 -1.91 -9.33 8.33
N SER A 57 -2.14 -9.02 9.61
CA SER A 57 -2.25 -10.01 10.68
C SER A 57 -3.66 -10.06 11.27
N ASP A 58 -3.97 -11.18 11.91
CA ASP A 58 -5.22 -11.40 12.64
C ASP A 58 -5.31 -10.54 13.92
N ALA A 59 -4.17 -10.03 14.39
CA ALA A 59 -4.09 -9.09 15.51
C ALA A 59 -4.51 -7.65 15.13
N GLY A 60 -4.95 -7.43 13.88
CA GLY A 60 -5.44 -6.13 13.40
C GLY A 60 -4.38 -5.25 12.73
N PHE A 61 -3.11 -5.67 12.71
CA PHE A 61 -2.06 -4.95 11.96
C PHE A 61 -2.28 -5.10 10.45
N SER A 62 -2.07 -4.00 9.72
CA SER A 62 -2.19 -3.98 8.26
C SER A 62 -1.36 -2.85 7.67
N ILE A 63 -0.42 -3.20 6.80
CA ILE A 63 0.39 -2.24 6.08
C ILE A 63 0.48 -2.65 4.61
N MET A 64 0.57 -1.64 3.75
CA MET A 64 0.80 -1.80 2.33
C MET A 64 2.07 -1.06 1.94
N ALA A 65 2.80 -1.60 0.99
CA ALA A 65 3.98 -0.95 0.43
C ALA A 65 3.97 -1.04 -1.09
N TYR A 66 4.51 0.00 -1.71
CA TYR A 66 4.55 0.20 -3.15
C TYR A 66 5.89 0.81 -3.54
N ASP A 67 6.55 0.28 -4.57
CA ASP A 67 7.72 0.91 -5.17
C ASP A 67 7.30 1.85 -6.30
N VAL A 68 7.67 3.13 -6.17
CA VAL A 68 7.37 4.17 -7.16
C VAL A 68 8.36 4.06 -8.33
N PRO A 69 7.89 3.78 -9.56
CA PRO A 69 8.70 3.71 -10.78
C PRO A 69 9.56 4.96 -10.97
N SER A 70 10.72 4.79 -11.59
CA SER A 70 11.68 5.87 -11.86
C SER A 70 11.07 6.99 -12.72
N ARG A 71 10.11 6.66 -13.60
CA ARG A 71 9.36 7.62 -14.44
C ARG A 71 8.44 8.56 -13.66
N LEU A 72 8.11 8.24 -12.41
CA LEU A 72 7.28 9.08 -11.56
C LEU A 72 8.15 9.87 -10.59
N SER A 73 7.78 11.12 -10.35
CA SER A 73 8.40 11.92 -9.29
C SER A 73 8.18 11.23 -7.95
N TYR A 74 9.27 10.87 -7.28
CA TYR A 74 9.25 10.36 -5.91
C TYR A 74 9.73 11.46 -4.98
N ALA A 75 8.78 12.09 -4.30
CA ALA A 75 9.05 13.05 -3.24
C ALA A 75 8.59 12.44 -1.91
N PRO A 76 9.49 11.79 -1.15
CA PRO A 76 9.14 11.16 0.13
C PRO A 76 8.59 12.16 1.16
N GLY A 77 8.69 13.47 0.91
CA GLY A 77 8.09 14.54 1.72
C GLY A 77 6.79 15.18 1.20
N GLU A 78 6.38 14.97 -0.06
CA GLU A 78 5.12 15.53 -0.58
C GLU A 78 3.94 14.55 -0.47
N ILE A 79 4.20 13.25 -0.59
CA ILE A 79 3.19 12.19 -0.45
C ILE A 79 3.74 11.03 0.40
N PRO A 80 4.01 11.28 1.70
CA PRO A 80 4.75 10.34 2.54
C PRO A 80 3.95 9.08 2.88
N VAL A 81 2.63 9.18 2.96
CA VAL A 81 1.77 8.10 3.46
C VAL A 81 0.34 8.27 2.96
N PHE A 82 -0.34 7.17 2.66
CA PHE A 82 -1.79 7.15 2.53
C PHE A 82 -2.42 6.25 3.60
N VAL A 83 -3.66 6.54 3.99
CA VAL A 83 -4.45 5.66 4.85
C VAL A 83 -5.57 5.07 4.00
N SER A 84 -5.52 3.76 3.76
CA SER A 84 -6.60 3.00 3.16
C SER A 84 -7.61 2.60 4.24
N VAL A 85 -8.88 2.95 4.07
CA VAL A 85 -9.96 2.56 4.97
C VAL A 85 -10.76 1.44 4.32
N ARG A 86 -10.88 0.30 5.00
CA ARG A 86 -11.66 -0.86 4.56
C ARG A 86 -12.74 -1.17 5.60
N GLY A 87 -13.87 -1.70 5.15
CA GLY A 87 -15.01 -2.09 5.98
C GLY A 87 -15.94 -3.05 5.23
N ASP A 88 -16.89 -3.62 5.97
CA ASP A 88 -17.77 -4.68 5.47
C ASP A 88 -19.05 -4.14 4.79
N SER A 89 -19.29 -2.83 4.84
CA SER A 89 -20.47 -2.17 4.27
C SER A 89 -20.07 -1.03 3.35
N ALA A 90 -20.54 -1.09 2.10
CA ALA A 90 -20.33 -0.03 1.13
C ALA A 90 -21.01 1.27 1.56
N ASP A 91 -22.20 1.20 2.17
CA ASP A 91 -22.94 2.37 2.66
C ASP A 91 -22.19 3.07 3.81
N GLU A 92 -21.59 2.29 4.71
CA GLU A 92 -20.80 2.80 5.83
C GLU A 92 -19.52 3.49 5.33
N ILE A 93 -18.76 2.85 4.42
CA ILE A 93 -17.55 3.44 3.83
C ILE A 93 -17.89 4.71 3.03
N SER A 94 -18.97 4.69 2.24
CA SER A 94 -19.38 5.85 1.44
C SER A 94 -19.79 7.01 2.33
N GLY A 95 -20.49 6.74 3.45
CA GLY A 95 -20.81 7.75 4.45
C GLY A 95 -19.57 8.41 5.06
N TYR A 96 -18.52 7.66 5.37
CA TYR A 96 -17.24 8.25 5.83
C TYR A 96 -16.55 9.04 4.72
N TRP A 97 -16.53 8.52 3.50
CA TRP A 97 -15.92 9.18 2.36
C TRP A 97 -16.56 10.54 2.09
N ASP A 98 -17.89 10.64 2.12
CA ASP A 98 -18.62 11.88 1.86
C ASP A 98 -18.37 12.96 2.92
N ASN A 99 -18.05 12.56 4.15
CA ASN A 99 -17.68 13.47 5.24
C ASN A 99 -16.19 13.86 5.24
N CYS A 100 -15.33 13.16 4.51
CA CYS A 100 -13.92 13.53 4.40
C CYS A 100 -13.74 14.83 3.60
N PRO A 101 -12.82 15.73 4.03
CA PRO A 101 -12.44 16.88 3.23
C PRO A 101 -11.93 16.41 1.86
N LYS A 102 -12.64 16.75 0.79
CA LYS A 102 -12.15 16.47 -0.57
C LYS A 102 -10.94 17.36 -0.83
N ALA A 103 -9.87 16.79 -1.39
CA ALA A 103 -8.72 17.58 -1.83
C ALA A 103 -9.26 18.71 -2.75
N ARG A 104 -9.00 19.96 -2.38
CA ARG A 104 -9.35 21.09 -3.25
C ARG A 104 -8.50 20.98 -4.52
N PRO A 105 -9.09 21.26 -5.70
CA PRO A 105 -8.38 21.23 -6.96
C PRO A 105 -7.19 22.18 -6.99
#